data_AF-A0A6G2DXW9-F1
#
_entry.id   AF-A0A6G2DXW9-F1
#
_cell.length_a   1.000
_cell.length_b   1.000
_cell.length_c   1.000
_cell.angle_alpha   90.00
_cell.angle_beta   90.00
_cell.angle_gamma   90.00
#
_symmetry.space_group_name_H-M   'P 1'
#
loop_
_entity.id
_entity.type
_entity.pdbx_description
1 polymer ?
#
loop_
_entity_poly.entity_id
_entity_poly.type
_entity_poly.pdbx_seq_one_letter_code
_entity_poly.pdbx_strand_id
1 'polypeptide(L)'
;KEKKLGDIEFIKVNKNDKKPLRDAVFSLQKQHPDYPDIYGAIDQNGTYQNVRTGEDGKLTFKNLSDGKYRLFENSEPAGYKPVQNKPIVAFQIVNGEVRDVTSIVPQDIPAGYEFTNDKHYITNEPIPPKREYPRTGGIGMLPFYLIGCMMMGGVLLYTRKHP
;
A
#
# COMPACT_ATOMS: atom_id res chain seq x y z
N LYS A 1 -26.09 7.76 -33.70
CA LYS A 1 -24.73 7.20 -33.54
C LYS A 1 -24.67 6.67 -32.11
N GLU A 2 -24.35 5.39 -31.94
CA GLU A 2 -24.28 4.77 -30.60
C GLU A 2 -23.15 5.43 -29.78
N LYS A 3 -23.41 5.70 -28.50
CA LYS A 3 -22.42 6.34 -27.63
C LYS A 3 -21.39 5.29 -27.22
N LYS A 4 -20.14 5.46 -27.65
CA LYS A 4 -19.03 4.57 -27.26
C LYS A 4 -18.77 4.71 -25.75
N LEU A 5 -18.63 3.58 -25.07
CA LEU A 5 -18.29 3.50 -23.65
C LEU A 5 -16.81 3.14 -23.48
N GLY A 6 -16.23 3.57 -22.37
CA GLY A 6 -14.82 3.33 -22.04
C GLY A 6 -14.65 2.16 -21.07
N ASP A 7 -13.51 1.48 -21.20
CA ASP A 7 -13.08 0.39 -20.33
C ASP A 7 -11.66 0.68 -19.82
N ILE A 8 -11.35 0.30 -18.58
CA ILE A 8 -10.02 0.42 -17.99
C ILE A 8 -9.76 -0.75 -17.02
N GLU A 9 -8.53 -1.28 -17.05
CA GLU A 9 -8.08 -2.34 -16.16
C GLU A 9 -6.87 -1.88 -15.35
N PHE A 10 -6.88 -2.21 -14.06
CA PHE A 10 -5.72 -2.06 -13.17
C PHE A 10 -5.29 -3.42 -12.64
N ILE A 11 -4.01 -3.54 -12.30
CA ILE A 11 -3.45 -4.73 -11.64
C ILE A 11 -2.87 -4.31 -10.30
N LYS A 12 -3.45 -4.83 -9.22
CA LYS A 12 -2.94 -4.65 -7.87
C LYS A 12 -1.72 -5.53 -7.66
N VAL A 13 -0.59 -4.93 -7.28
CA VAL A 13 0.67 -5.66 -7.10
C VAL A 13 1.43 -5.24 -5.84
N ASN A 14 2.36 -6.09 -5.41
CA ASN A 14 3.38 -5.74 -4.44
C ASN A 14 4.34 -4.70 -5.04
N LYS A 15 4.68 -3.64 -4.31
CA LYS A 15 5.58 -2.58 -4.79
C LYS A 15 6.96 -3.10 -5.20
N ASN A 16 7.48 -4.10 -4.49
CA ASN A 16 8.85 -4.57 -4.58
C ASN A 16 9.05 -5.59 -5.71
N ASP A 17 8.21 -6.62 -5.79
CA ASP A 17 8.38 -7.74 -6.74
C ASP A 17 7.31 -7.83 -7.83
N LYS A 18 6.37 -6.86 -7.85
CA LYS A 18 5.25 -6.76 -8.80
C LYS A 18 4.34 -7.99 -8.86
N LYS A 19 4.37 -8.88 -7.85
CA LYS A 19 3.43 -10.01 -7.79
C LYS A 19 2.00 -9.51 -7.54
N PRO A 20 1.00 -10.12 -8.18
CA PRO A 20 -0.40 -9.74 -8.01
C PRO A 20 -0.87 -9.94 -6.57
N LEU A 21 -1.76 -9.04 -6.11
CA LEU A 21 -2.31 -9.07 -4.76
C LEU A 21 -3.81 -9.32 -4.78
N ARG A 22 -4.20 -10.42 -4.14
CA ARG A 22 -5.59 -10.74 -3.81
C ARG A 22 -6.08 -9.89 -2.63
N ASP A 23 -7.40 -9.79 -2.52
CA ASP A 23 -8.09 -9.31 -1.32
C ASP A 23 -8.02 -7.80 -1.03
N ALA A 24 -7.41 -7.00 -1.91
CA ALA A 24 -7.52 -5.55 -1.84
C ALA A 24 -8.94 -5.11 -2.25
N VAL A 25 -9.50 -4.11 -1.59
CA VAL A 25 -10.89 -3.65 -1.83
C VAL A 25 -10.89 -2.23 -2.37
N PHE A 26 -11.63 -2.00 -3.45
CA PHE A 26 -11.69 -0.73 -4.16
C PHE A 26 -13.11 -0.23 -4.40
N SER A 27 -13.24 1.08 -4.56
CA SER A 27 -14.44 1.72 -5.07
C SER A 27 -14.10 2.69 -6.20
N LEU A 28 -14.86 2.62 -7.29
CA LEU A 28 -14.81 3.62 -8.36
C LEU A 28 -15.87 4.69 -8.12
N GLN A 29 -15.47 5.95 -8.17
CA GLN A 29 -16.35 7.10 -8.02
C GLN A 29 -16.37 7.92 -9.30
N LYS A 30 -17.52 8.53 -9.61
CA LYS A 30 -17.71 9.44 -10.73
C LYS A 30 -18.01 10.85 -10.23
N GLN A 31 -17.48 11.86 -10.93
CA GLN A 31 -17.79 13.26 -10.66
C GLN A 31 -19.27 13.56 -10.89
N HIS A 32 -19.88 14.34 -10.00
CA HIS A 32 -21.24 14.85 -10.17
C HIS A 32 -21.28 15.84 -11.35
N PRO A 33 -22.28 15.77 -12.25
CA PRO A 33 -22.35 16.63 -13.43
C PRO A 33 -22.40 18.13 -13.08
N ASP A 34 -23.14 18.49 -12.03
CA ASP A 34 -23.36 19.88 -11.65
C ASP A 34 -22.37 20.40 -10.59
N TYR A 35 -21.59 19.53 -9.94
CA TYR A 35 -20.74 19.89 -8.81
C TYR A 35 -19.32 19.35 -9.02
N PRO A 36 -18.37 20.18 -9.49
CA PRO A 36 -17.06 19.72 -9.93
C PRO A 36 -16.21 19.09 -8.81
N ASP A 37 -16.44 19.46 -7.56
CA ASP A 37 -15.67 18.94 -6.42
C ASP A 37 -16.28 17.67 -5.81
N ILE A 38 -17.49 17.28 -6.24
CA ILE A 38 -18.22 16.16 -5.67
C ILE A 38 -17.99 14.92 -6.55
N TYR A 39 -17.53 13.85 -5.91
CA TYR A 39 -17.42 12.51 -6.49
C TYR A 39 -18.26 11.56 -5.65
N GLY A 40 -18.96 10.64 -6.30
CA GLY A 40 -19.84 9.69 -5.63
C GLY A 40 -19.92 8.36 -6.36
N ALA A 41 -20.81 7.48 -5.88
CA ALA A 41 -21.10 6.23 -6.57
C ALA A 41 -21.55 6.48 -8.02
N ILE A 42 -21.24 5.54 -8.91
CA ILE A 42 -21.54 5.66 -10.34
C ILE A 42 -23.05 5.61 -10.60
N ASP A 43 -23.76 4.82 -9.81
CA ASP A 43 -25.21 4.68 -9.83
C ASP A 43 -25.74 4.38 -8.41
N GLN A 44 -27.06 4.30 -8.29
CA GLN A 44 -27.74 3.98 -7.03
C GLN A 44 -27.61 2.50 -6.62
N ASN A 45 -27.16 1.62 -7.53
CA ASN A 45 -27.03 0.19 -7.29
C ASN A 45 -25.68 -0.18 -6.67
N GLY A 46 -24.77 0.79 -6.54
CA GLY A 46 -23.43 0.56 -6.01
C GLY A 46 -22.50 -0.12 -7.01
N THR A 47 -22.71 0.10 -8.31
CA THR A 47 -21.80 -0.41 -9.35
C THR A 47 -20.36 0.01 -9.05
N TYR A 48 -19.46 -0.98 -9.04
CA TYR A 48 -18.06 -0.83 -8.71
C TYR A 48 -17.76 -0.28 -7.30
N GLN A 49 -18.66 -0.51 -6.35
CA GLN A 49 -18.37 -0.33 -4.92
C GLN A 49 -17.84 -1.64 -4.30
N ASN A 50 -16.81 -1.53 -3.46
CA ASN A 50 -16.21 -2.67 -2.74
C ASN A 50 -15.75 -3.83 -3.64
N VAL A 51 -15.23 -3.51 -4.82
CA VAL A 51 -14.64 -4.50 -5.74
C VAL A 51 -13.38 -5.08 -5.12
N ARG A 52 -13.33 -6.40 -5.00
CA ARG A 52 -12.21 -7.11 -4.36
C ARG A 52 -11.34 -7.80 -5.40
N THR A 53 -10.02 -7.66 -5.28
CA THR A 53 -9.08 -8.30 -6.22
C THR A 53 -9.01 -9.81 -6.02
N GLY A 54 -8.93 -10.55 -7.13
CA GLY A 54 -8.67 -11.98 -7.16
C GLY A 54 -7.19 -12.32 -7.11
N GLU A 55 -6.84 -13.58 -7.37
CA GLU A 55 -5.45 -14.07 -7.37
C GLU A 55 -4.57 -13.42 -8.45
N ASP A 56 -5.17 -12.97 -9.53
CA ASP A 56 -4.50 -12.23 -10.61
C ASP A 56 -4.33 -10.74 -10.31
N GLY A 57 -4.86 -10.25 -9.18
CA GLY A 57 -4.80 -8.86 -8.75
C GLY A 57 -5.62 -7.90 -9.61
N LYS A 58 -6.43 -8.37 -10.55
CA LYS A 58 -7.07 -7.50 -11.54
C LYS A 58 -8.28 -6.76 -10.99
N LEU A 59 -8.49 -5.56 -11.51
CA LEU A 59 -9.67 -4.72 -11.35
C LEU A 59 -10.08 -4.22 -12.73
N THR A 60 -11.19 -4.74 -13.27
CA THR A 60 -11.67 -4.37 -14.60
C THR A 60 -12.96 -3.56 -14.48
N PHE A 61 -12.94 -2.34 -14.99
CA PHE A 61 -14.09 -1.45 -15.06
C PHE A 61 -14.50 -1.29 -16.52
N LYS A 62 -15.76 -1.58 -16.83
CA LYS A 62 -16.29 -1.60 -18.20
C LYS A 62 -17.52 -0.72 -18.34
N ASN A 63 -17.87 -0.42 -19.57
CA ASN A 63 -19.11 0.32 -19.90
C ASN A 63 -19.18 1.69 -19.22
N LEU A 64 -18.03 2.33 -19.01
CA LEU A 64 -17.96 3.64 -18.36
C LEU A 64 -18.43 4.73 -19.33
N SER A 65 -19.45 5.46 -18.92
CA SER A 65 -19.90 6.67 -19.62
C SER A 65 -18.85 7.79 -19.54
N ASP A 66 -18.90 8.74 -20.47
CA ASP A 66 -18.03 9.92 -20.41
C ASP A 66 -18.14 10.66 -19.07
N GLY A 67 -17.00 11.20 -18.61
CA GLY A 67 -16.88 11.93 -17.36
C GLY A 67 -15.55 11.68 -16.64
N LYS A 68 -15.38 12.32 -15.48
CA LYS A 68 -14.19 12.18 -14.64
C LYS A 68 -14.43 11.16 -13.54
N TYR A 69 -13.41 10.36 -13.26
CA TYR A 69 -13.46 9.25 -12.31
C TYR A 69 -12.32 9.32 -11.31
N ARG A 70 -12.55 8.77 -10.11
CA ARG A 70 -11.55 8.54 -9.07
C ARG A 70 -11.67 7.13 -8.54
N LEU A 71 -10.55 6.42 -8.50
CA LEU A 71 -10.43 5.10 -7.90
C LEU A 71 -9.91 5.24 -6.47
N PHE A 72 -10.60 4.63 -5.52
CA PHE A 72 -10.25 4.58 -4.10
C PHE A 72 -9.86 3.17 -3.69
N GLU A 73 -8.79 3.04 -2.91
CA GLU A 73 -8.49 1.81 -2.17
C GLU A 73 -9.13 1.91 -0.78
N ASN A 74 -10.16 1.10 -0.55
CA ASN A 74 -10.94 1.07 0.69
C ASN A 74 -10.21 0.27 1.76
N SER A 75 -9.56 -0.83 1.37
CA SER A 75 -8.79 -1.71 2.26
C SER A 75 -7.62 -2.34 1.51
N GLU A 76 -6.44 -2.28 2.13
CA GLU A 76 -5.26 -3.04 1.74
C GLU A 76 -5.42 -4.56 1.97
N PRO A 77 -4.68 -5.42 1.24
CA PRO A 77 -4.54 -6.84 1.58
C PRO A 77 -3.80 -7.08 2.89
N ALA A 78 -4.01 -8.25 3.48
CA ALA A 78 -3.24 -8.71 4.63
C ALA A 78 -1.73 -8.74 4.34
N GLY A 79 -0.92 -8.26 5.29
CA GLY A 79 0.55 -8.21 5.16
C GLY A 79 1.08 -6.95 4.46
N TYR A 80 0.22 -5.98 4.12
CA TYR A 80 0.60 -4.70 3.51
C TYR A 80 0.36 -3.54 4.47
N LYS A 81 1.12 -2.44 4.27
CA LYS A 81 0.99 -1.24 5.09
C LYS A 81 -0.41 -0.62 4.89
N PRO A 82 -1.01 -0.01 5.94
CA PRO A 82 -2.36 0.52 5.87
C PRO A 82 -2.53 1.63 4.83
N VAL A 83 -3.59 1.56 4.02
CA VAL A 83 -3.98 2.60 3.06
C VAL A 83 -5.33 3.18 3.46
N GLN A 84 -6.34 2.34 3.68
CA GLN A 84 -7.70 2.64 4.18
C GLN A 84 -8.35 3.94 3.66
N ASN A 85 -9.30 3.78 2.74
CA ASN A 85 -10.14 4.85 2.17
C ASN A 85 -9.31 6.01 1.60
N LYS A 86 -8.38 5.70 0.69
CA LYS A 86 -7.53 6.72 0.03
C LYS A 86 -7.76 6.76 -1.47
N PRO A 87 -7.75 7.97 -2.07
CA PRO A 87 -7.76 8.10 -3.51
C PRO A 87 -6.42 7.63 -4.09
N ILE A 88 -6.47 6.88 -5.19
CA ILE A 88 -5.27 6.32 -5.83
C ILE A 88 -5.08 6.92 -7.23
N VAL A 89 -6.09 6.83 -8.08
CA VAL A 89 -6.00 7.23 -9.50
C VAL A 89 -7.17 8.12 -9.89
N ALA A 90 -6.92 9.17 -10.64
CA ALA A 90 -7.92 9.90 -11.40
C ALA A 90 -7.76 9.61 -12.89
N PHE A 91 -8.87 9.61 -13.63
CA PHE A 91 -8.87 9.52 -15.10
C PHE A 91 -10.16 10.10 -15.66
N GLN A 92 -10.21 10.26 -16.99
CA GLN A 92 -11.40 10.70 -17.70
C GLN A 92 -11.78 9.71 -18.80
N ILE A 93 -13.07 9.56 -19.04
CA ILE A 93 -13.58 8.94 -20.26
C ILE A 93 -14.10 10.06 -21.17
N VAL A 94 -13.56 10.12 -22.39
CA VAL A 94 -13.94 11.11 -23.41
C VAL A 94 -14.18 10.37 -24.72
N ASN A 95 -15.42 10.43 -25.23
CA ASN A 95 -15.86 9.70 -26.42
C ASN A 95 -15.58 8.18 -26.32
N GLY A 96 -15.75 7.62 -25.13
CA GLY A 96 -15.50 6.20 -24.85
C GLY A 96 -14.01 5.81 -24.85
N GLU A 97 -13.11 6.77 -24.65
CA GLU A 97 -11.67 6.52 -24.52
C GLU A 97 -11.13 7.04 -23.20
N VAL A 98 -10.21 6.27 -22.60
CA VAL A 98 -9.51 6.65 -21.37
C VAL A 98 -8.50 7.75 -21.67
N ARG A 99 -8.53 8.83 -20.90
CA ARG A 99 -7.62 9.98 -20.97
C ARG A 99 -7.16 10.40 -19.57
N ASP A 100 -6.03 11.09 -19.52
CA ASP A 100 -5.50 11.76 -18.33
C ASP A 100 -5.39 10.87 -17.07
N VAL A 101 -4.94 9.63 -17.22
CA VAL A 101 -4.75 8.72 -16.09
C VAL A 101 -3.59 9.22 -15.23
N THR A 102 -3.89 9.60 -14.00
CA THR A 102 -2.93 10.27 -13.10
C THR A 102 -3.00 9.71 -11.68
N SER A 103 -1.86 9.66 -11.01
CA SER A 103 -1.80 9.38 -9.57
C SER A 103 -2.38 10.56 -8.80
N ILE A 104 -3.27 10.28 -7.86
CA ILE A 104 -3.79 11.24 -6.88
C ILE A 104 -3.58 10.74 -5.44
N VAL A 105 -2.64 9.81 -5.26
CA VAL A 105 -2.24 9.28 -3.96
C VAL A 105 -1.70 10.43 -3.09
N PRO A 106 -2.25 10.67 -1.89
CA PRO A 106 -1.71 11.67 -0.97
C PRO A 106 -0.28 11.34 -0.55
N GLN A 107 0.48 12.37 -0.15
CA GLN A 107 1.83 12.17 0.36
C GLN A 107 1.83 11.19 1.55
N ASP A 108 2.88 10.38 1.64
CA ASP A 108 3.13 9.39 2.70
C ASP A 108 2.16 8.19 2.76
N ILE A 109 1.21 8.10 1.82
CA ILE A 109 0.38 6.89 1.69
C ILE A 109 1.21 5.78 1.03
N PRO A 110 1.26 4.57 1.59
CA PRO A 110 2.10 3.47 1.10
C PRO A 110 1.48 2.73 -0.10
N ALA A 111 0.85 3.49 -0.99
CA ALA A 111 0.29 3.05 -2.26
C ALA A 111 0.90 3.83 -3.42
N GLY A 112 0.79 3.31 -4.64
CA GLY A 112 1.30 4.00 -5.82
C GLY A 112 0.58 3.62 -7.09
N TYR A 113 0.75 4.45 -8.12
CA TYR A 113 0.30 4.20 -9.47
C TYR A 113 1.51 4.17 -10.42
N GLU A 114 1.58 3.16 -11.26
CA GLU A 114 2.63 2.99 -12.28
C GLU A 114 1.98 2.61 -13.62
N PHE A 115 2.47 3.17 -14.72
CA PHE A 115 2.08 2.76 -16.07
C PHE A 115 3.31 2.21 -16.80
N THR A 116 3.31 0.89 -17.04
CA THR A 116 4.46 0.18 -17.59
C THR A 116 3.98 -0.97 -18.46
N ASN A 117 4.62 -1.18 -19.62
CA ASN A 117 4.27 -2.25 -20.57
C ASN A 117 2.76 -2.24 -20.93
N ASP A 118 2.24 -1.05 -21.22
CA ASP A 118 0.83 -0.80 -21.56
C ASP A 118 -0.19 -1.29 -20.51
N LYS A 119 0.22 -1.35 -19.24
CA LYS A 119 -0.63 -1.78 -18.12
C LYS A 119 -0.61 -0.77 -16.99
N HIS A 120 -1.76 -0.59 -16.36
CA HIS A 120 -1.92 0.23 -15.17
C HIS A 120 -1.72 -0.64 -13.91
N TYR A 121 -0.74 -0.29 -13.09
CA TYR A 121 -0.46 -0.97 -11.83
C TYR A 121 -0.81 -0.10 -10.63
N ILE A 122 -1.34 -0.73 -9.59
CA ILE A 122 -1.55 -0.12 -8.27
C ILE A 122 -0.72 -0.89 -7.25
N THR A 123 0.29 -0.25 -6.68
CA THR A 123 1.26 -0.89 -5.79
C THR A 123 0.90 -0.72 -4.32
N ASN A 124 1.14 -1.73 -3.47
CA ASN A 124 1.16 -1.58 -2.01
C ASN A 124 2.52 -1.99 -1.46
N GLU A 125 2.96 -1.30 -0.41
CA GLU A 125 4.17 -1.66 0.32
C GLU A 125 3.90 -2.79 1.32
N PRO A 126 4.66 -3.90 1.28
CA PRO A 126 4.53 -4.94 2.30
C PRO A 126 4.97 -4.42 3.66
N ILE A 127 4.37 -4.96 4.73
CA ILE A 127 4.84 -4.71 6.10
C ILE A 127 6.23 -5.35 6.23
N PRO A 128 7.27 -4.59 6.64
CA PRO A 128 8.60 -5.15 6.81
C PRO A 128 8.58 -6.26 7.87
N PRO A 129 9.40 -7.32 7.73
CA PRO A 129 9.51 -8.34 8.75
C PRO A 129 9.93 -7.70 10.09
N LYS A 130 9.35 -8.19 11.19
CA LYS A 130 9.77 -7.77 12.53
C LYS A 130 11.25 -8.12 12.67
N ARG A 131 12.10 -7.13 12.96
CA ARG A 131 13.50 -7.41 13.26
C ARG A 131 13.54 -8.17 14.59
N GLU A 132 14.06 -9.39 14.56
CA GLU A 132 14.52 -10.03 15.79
C GLU A 132 15.79 -9.32 16.22
N TYR A 133 15.69 -8.50 17.27
CA TYR A 133 16.90 -7.95 17.86
C TYR A 133 17.74 -9.12 18.37
N PRO A 134 19.05 -9.20 18.02
CA PRO A 134 19.91 -10.17 18.67
C PRO A 134 19.81 -9.95 20.18
N ARG A 135 19.64 -11.03 20.94
CA ARG A 135 19.73 -10.97 22.40
C ARG A 135 21.18 -10.61 22.79
N THR A 136 21.56 -9.34 22.72
CA THR A 136 22.89 -8.85 23.15
C THR A 136 22.94 -8.69 24.67
N GLY A 137 22.58 -9.76 25.36
CA GLY A 137 22.54 -9.91 26.82
C GLY A 137 22.19 -11.34 27.25
N GLY A 138 22.36 -12.33 26.37
CA GLY A 138 22.10 -13.74 26.66
C GLY A 138 23.16 -14.38 27.57
N ILE A 139 22.91 -15.64 27.96
CA ILE A 139 23.69 -16.46 28.91
C ILE A 139 25.22 -16.47 28.63
N GLY A 140 25.65 -16.24 27.38
CA GLY A 140 27.07 -16.10 27.02
C GLY A 140 27.81 -14.89 27.62
N MET A 141 27.10 -13.95 28.26
CA MET A 141 27.70 -12.78 28.92
C MET A 141 28.17 -13.05 30.36
N LEU A 142 27.65 -14.10 31.01
CA LEU A 142 28.02 -14.50 32.37
C LEU A 142 29.54 -14.65 32.59
N PRO A 143 30.33 -15.29 31.70
CA PRO A 143 31.78 -15.37 31.91
C PRO A 143 32.47 -14.01 31.91
N PHE A 144 32.02 -13.04 31.10
CA PHE A 144 32.62 -11.70 31.05
C PHE A 144 32.34 -10.88 32.31
N TYR A 145 31.13 -10.98 32.88
CA TYR A 145 30.81 -10.35 34.17
C TYR A 145 31.64 -10.93 35.31
N LEU A 146 31.81 -12.25 35.35
CA LEU A 146 32.62 -12.91 36.37
C LEU A 146 34.09 -12.50 36.31
N ILE A 147 34.67 -12.40 35.10
CA ILE A 147 36.04 -11.90 34.91
C ILE A 147 36.14 -10.44 35.34
N GLY A 148 35.18 -9.60 34.94
CA GLY A 148 35.12 -8.19 35.35
C GLY A 148 35.06 -8.03 36.88
N CYS A 149 34.18 -8.78 37.55
CA CYS A 149 34.07 -8.77 39.01
C CYS A 149 35.34 -9.30 39.71
N MET A 150 35.99 -10.34 39.17
CA MET A 150 37.26 -10.85 39.71
C MET A 150 38.40 -9.84 39.57
N MET A 151 38.53 -9.17 38.42
CA MET A 151 39.55 -8.13 38.25
C MET A 151 39.31 -6.97 39.21
N MET A 152 38.06 -6.53 39.37
CA MET A 152 37.72 -5.42 40.27
C MET A 152 37.97 -5.79 41.74
N GLY A 153 37.58 -7.00 42.16
CA GLY A 153 37.87 -7.50 43.50
C GLY A 153 39.37 -7.68 43.76
N GLY A 154 40.13 -8.19 42.78
CA GLY A 154 41.58 -8.35 42.88
C GLY A 154 42.30 -7.02 43.06
N VAL A 155 41.93 -5.99 42.28
CA VAL A 155 42.47 -4.64 42.44
C VAL A 155 42.13 -4.06 43.82
N LEU A 156 40.90 -4.24 44.29
CA LEU A 156 40.43 -3.74 45.59
C LEU A 156 41.14 -4.42 46.77
N LEU A 157 41.47 -5.71 46.64
CA LEU A 157 42.26 -6.44 47.64
C LEU A 157 43.74 -6.04 47.61
N TYR A 158 44.29 -5.81 46.42
CA TYR A 158 45.67 -5.37 46.25
C TYR A 158 45.90 -3.97 46.85
N THR A 159 45.03 -3.01 46.55
CA THR A 159 45.13 -1.63 47.09
C THR A 159 44.89 -1.55 48.59
N ARG A 160 44.13 -2.48 49.19
CA ARG A 160 43.99 -2.57 50.66
C ARG A 160 45.21 -3.20 51.34
N LYS A 161 45.95 -4.06 50.64
CA LYS A 161 47.15 -4.75 51.18
C LYS A 161 48.41 -3.91 50.99
N HIS A 162 48.44 -3.04 49.98
CA HIS A 162 49.54 -2.13 49.66
C HIS A 162 49.02 -0.69 49.55
N PRO A 163 48.85 0.03 50.67
CA PRO A 163 48.52 1.46 50.67
C PRO A 163 49.68 2.34 50.20
#